data_AF-A0AA51L2X2-F1
#
_entry.id   AF-A0AA51L2X2-F1
#
_cell.length_a   1.000
_cell.length_b   1.000
_cell.length_c   1.000
_cell.angle_alpha   90.00
_cell.angle_beta   90.00
_cell.angle_gamma   90.00
#
_symmetry.space_group_name_H-M   'P 1'
#
loop_
_entity.id
_entity.type
_entity.pdbx_description
1 polymer ?
#
loop_
_entity_poly.entity_id
_entity_poly.type
_entity_poly.pdbx_seq_one_letter_code
_entity_poly.pdbx_strand_id
1 'polypeptide(L)'
;MSKKILIALLSLGLIVLLYFLASRPGSSPGSNSIPTTSLEEKICTKVAAQYGDCKKVILIDTNSNVAFAETGFGILPVLISKDHTEMVKMIPGLDFQEFREEKEETGPITWRVENNVQKDFSIIYGFARDNAKTIIINSEGNIQPNKFFVRDDLAGMSGGSGTAALWVWYVTSKDEMFKPADVTVYGADGHIIYGGSKEE
;
A
#
# COMPACT_ATOMS: atom_id res chain seq x y z
N MET A 1 -1.33 -56.80 -55.12
CA MET A 1 -0.50 -55.59 -54.91
C MET A 1 0.95 -56.01 -54.81
N SER A 2 1.86 -55.44 -55.61
CA SER A 2 3.28 -55.82 -55.57
C SER A 2 3.92 -55.39 -54.24
N LYS A 3 4.82 -56.20 -53.68
CA LYS A 3 5.55 -55.89 -52.41
C LYS A 3 6.16 -54.48 -52.41
N LYS A 4 6.53 -53.96 -53.58
CA LYS A 4 7.11 -52.62 -53.77
C LYS A 4 6.11 -51.49 -53.49
N ILE A 5 4.83 -51.69 -53.84
CA ILE A 5 3.76 -50.70 -53.61
C ILE A 5 3.39 -50.64 -52.12
N LEU A 6 3.38 -51.79 -51.43
CA LEU A 6 3.08 -51.84 -50.00
C LEU A 6 4.15 -51.11 -49.16
N ILE A 7 5.43 -51.28 -49.53
CA ILE A 7 6.56 -50.62 -48.86
C ILE A 7 6.52 -49.11 -49.11
N ALA A 8 6.19 -48.67 -50.33
CA ALA A 8 6.07 -47.25 -50.66
C ALA A 8 4.93 -46.56 -49.90
N LEU A 9 3.80 -47.25 -49.67
CA LEU A 9 2.69 -46.71 -48.88
C LEU A 9 3.02 -46.64 -47.39
N LEU A 10 3.75 -47.62 -46.86
CA LEU A 10 4.23 -47.62 -45.47
C LEU A 10 5.24 -46.51 -45.21
N SER A 11 6.17 -46.26 -46.14
CA SER A 11 7.14 -45.16 -46.01
C SER A 11 6.48 -43.79 -46.13
N LEU A 12 5.48 -43.63 -47.01
CA LEU A 12 4.72 -42.38 -47.10
C LEU A 12 3.92 -42.11 -45.82
N GLY A 13 3.29 -43.13 -45.25
CA GLY A 13 2.57 -43.03 -43.98
C GLY A 13 3.48 -42.63 -42.82
N LEU A 14 4.71 -43.17 -42.76
CA LEU A 14 5.70 -42.82 -41.74
C LEU A 14 6.15 -41.36 -41.86
N ILE A 15 6.37 -40.87 -43.08
CA ILE A 15 6.77 -39.48 -43.34
C ILE A 15 5.65 -38.51 -42.94
N VAL A 16 4.39 -38.82 -43.28
CA VAL A 16 3.23 -38.01 -42.88
C VAL A 16 3.06 -38.01 -41.35
N LEU A 17 3.24 -39.16 -40.69
CA LEU A 17 3.17 -39.25 -39.23
C LEU A 17 4.27 -38.42 -38.54
N LEU A 18 5.49 -38.47 -39.06
CA LEU A 18 6.60 -37.65 -38.57
C LEU A 18 6.36 -36.15 -38.83
N TYR A 19 5.77 -35.80 -39.97
CA TYR A 19 5.38 -34.43 -40.26
C TYR A 19 4.30 -33.93 -39.28
N PHE A 20 3.30 -34.75 -38.94
CA PHE A 20 2.28 -34.39 -37.95
C PHE A 20 2.82 -34.33 -36.51
N LEU A 21 3.83 -35.13 -36.17
CA LEU A 21 4.52 -35.07 -34.88
C LEU A 21 5.39 -33.82 -34.75
N ALA A 22 6.10 -33.43 -35.81
CA ALA A 22 6.91 -32.21 -35.87
C ALA A 22 6.06 -30.93 -36.04
N SER A 23 4.91 -31.04 -36.71
CA SER A 23 3.96 -29.94 -36.94
C SER A 23 2.82 -29.91 -35.93
N ARG A 24 2.96 -30.60 -34.79
CA ARG A 24 2.08 -30.28 -33.66
C ARG A 24 2.23 -28.78 -33.44
N PRO A 25 1.15 -27.99 -33.45
CA PRO A 25 1.24 -26.64 -32.93
C PRO A 25 1.79 -26.85 -31.53
N GLY A 26 3.03 -26.41 -31.31
CA GLY A 26 3.50 -26.20 -29.97
C GLY A 26 2.38 -25.40 -29.35
N SER A 27 1.71 -25.98 -28.36
CA SER A 27 1.03 -25.20 -27.36
C SER A 27 2.12 -24.34 -26.74
N SER A 28 2.52 -23.30 -27.47
CA SER A 28 2.92 -22.04 -26.91
C SER A 28 1.86 -21.82 -25.87
N PRO A 29 2.20 -21.84 -24.57
CA PRO A 29 1.27 -21.35 -23.60
C PRO A 29 0.95 -19.96 -24.14
N GLY A 30 -0.28 -19.78 -24.64
CA GLY A 30 -0.83 -18.44 -24.74
C GLY A 30 -0.49 -17.85 -23.39
N SER A 31 0.30 -16.79 -23.39
CA SER A 31 0.86 -16.23 -22.17
C SER A 31 -0.32 -15.65 -21.40
N ASN A 32 -1.06 -16.52 -20.73
CA ASN A 32 -1.66 -16.27 -19.46
C ASN A 32 -0.45 -16.12 -18.54
N SER A 33 0.29 -15.01 -18.70
CA SER A 33 1.22 -14.54 -17.71
C SER A 33 0.33 -14.24 -16.52
N ILE A 34 0.15 -15.24 -15.66
CA ILE A 34 -0.22 -15.00 -14.28
C ILE A 34 0.81 -13.97 -13.83
N PRO A 35 0.42 -12.75 -13.46
CA PRO A 35 1.37 -11.77 -12.96
C PRO A 35 2.07 -12.45 -11.78
N THR A 36 3.34 -12.82 -11.96
CA THR A 36 4.12 -13.56 -10.96
C THR A 36 4.58 -12.65 -9.83
N THR A 37 4.35 -11.33 -9.97
CA THR A 37 4.75 -10.32 -9.01
C THR A 37 3.68 -10.15 -7.93
N SER A 38 4.10 -10.12 -6.68
CA SER A 38 3.20 -9.94 -5.54
C SER A 38 2.56 -8.55 -5.56
N LEU A 39 1.46 -8.33 -4.83
CA LEU A 39 0.85 -7.01 -4.72
C LEU A 39 1.86 -5.99 -4.16
N GLU A 40 2.67 -6.38 -3.18
CA GLU A 40 3.74 -5.57 -2.60
C GLU A 40 4.76 -5.15 -3.65
N GLU A 41 5.20 -6.07 -4.51
CA GLU A 41 6.15 -5.79 -5.58
C GLU A 41 5.56 -4.82 -6.61
N LYS A 42 4.28 -4.98 -6.97
CA LYS A 42 3.58 -4.06 -7.88
C LYS A 42 3.45 -2.66 -7.27
N ILE A 43 3.11 -2.58 -5.98
CA ILE A 43 3.05 -1.31 -5.25
C ILE A 43 4.44 -0.66 -5.28
N CYS A 44 5.47 -1.36 -4.82
CA CYS A 44 6.81 -0.77 -4.73
C CYS A 44 7.39 -0.39 -6.09
N THR A 45 7.13 -1.15 -7.14
CA THR A 45 7.54 -0.80 -8.50
C THR A 45 6.94 0.54 -8.93
N LYS A 46 5.64 0.75 -8.72
CA LYS A 46 4.96 2.00 -9.09
C LYS A 46 5.39 3.17 -8.20
N VAL A 47 5.56 2.95 -6.89
CA VAL A 47 6.01 3.98 -5.95
C VAL A 47 7.44 4.42 -6.28
N ALA A 48 8.36 3.47 -6.48
CA ALA A 48 9.75 3.78 -6.84
C ALA A 48 9.86 4.49 -8.19
N ALA A 49 9.00 4.17 -9.15
CA ALA A 49 8.96 4.87 -10.44
C ALA A 49 8.62 6.37 -10.30
N GLN A 50 7.85 6.77 -9.29
CA GLN A 50 7.45 8.16 -9.06
C GLN A 50 8.34 8.89 -8.06
N TYR A 51 8.78 8.21 -7.00
CA TYR A 51 9.51 8.84 -5.88
C TYR A 51 11.00 8.48 -5.83
N GLY A 52 11.47 7.67 -6.77
CA GLY A 52 12.87 7.23 -6.86
C GLY A 52 13.21 6.03 -5.99
N ASP A 53 12.39 5.72 -4.97
CA ASP A 53 12.58 4.56 -4.11
C ASP A 53 11.26 4.00 -3.53
N CYS A 54 11.33 2.74 -3.07
CA CYS A 54 10.34 2.10 -2.21
C CYS A 54 11.08 1.09 -1.35
N LYS A 55 11.15 1.33 -0.04
CA LYS A 55 11.87 0.44 0.89
C LYS A 55 11.09 -0.84 1.15
N LYS A 56 9.81 -0.70 1.48
CA LYS A 56 8.89 -1.82 1.74
C LYS A 56 7.44 -1.36 1.75
N VAL A 57 6.52 -2.30 1.56
CA VAL A 57 5.12 -2.13 1.96
C VAL A 57 4.99 -2.55 3.43
N ILE A 58 4.56 -1.63 4.29
CA ILE A 58 4.48 -1.83 5.74
C ILE A 58 3.19 -2.54 6.13
N LEU A 59 2.09 -2.14 5.50
CA LEU A 59 0.76 -2.64 5.80
C LEU A 59 -0.06 -2.71 4.52
N ILE A 60 -0.85 -3.78 4.38
CA ILE A 60 -1.95 -3.89 3.43
C ILE A 60 -3.21 -4.11 4.24
N ASP A 61 -4.12 -3.14 4.25
CA ASP A 61 -5.46 -3.27 4.82
C ASP A 61 -6.46 -3.52 3.69
N THR A 62 -6.79 -4.79 3.50
CA THR A 62 -7.74 -5.26 2.48
C THR A 62 -9.19 -4.87 2.79
N ASN A 63 -9.53 -4.57 4.06
CA ASN A 63 -10.87 -4.12 4.42
C ASN A 63 -11.10 -2.67 3.97
N SER A 64 -10.07 -1.84 4.11
CA SER A 64 -10.08 -0.44 3.68
C SER A 64 -9.57 -0.25 2.25
N ASN A 65 -9.12 -1.30 1.56
CA ASN A 65 -8.46 -1.25 0.26
C ASN A 65 -7.31 -0.22 0.21
N VAL A 66 -6.53 -0.11 1.27
CA VAL A 66 -5.38 0.79 1.33
C VAL A 66 -4.13 0.01 1.74
N ALA A 67 -2.99 0.37 1.16
CA ALA A 67 -1.69 -0.09 1.62
C ALA A 67 -0.81 1.11 1.96
N PHE A 68 0.22 0.89 2.77
CA PHE A 68 1.17 1.91 3.18
C PHE A 68 2.57 1.50 2.76
N ALA A 69 3.19 2.31 1.90
CA ALA A 69 4.55 2.10 1.40
C ALA A 69 5.53 3.07 2.07
N GLU A 70 6.71 2.58 2.43
CA GLU A 70 7.80 3.40 2.94
C GLU A 70 8.74 3.82 1.80
N THR A 71 9.12 5.08 1.79
CA THR A 71 10.11 5.68 0.89
C THR A 71 11.19 6.43 1.69
N GLY A 72 12.11 7.09 1.01
CA GLY A 72 13.11 7.95 1.61
C GLY A 72 12.50 9.17 2.29
N PHE A 73 11.40 9.70 1.75
CA PHE A 73 10.74 10.90 2.30
C PHE A 73 9.70 10.58 3.38
N GLY A 74 9.14 9.36 3.40
CA GLY A 74 8.23 8.96 4.47
C GLY A 74 7.29 7.82 4.14
N ILE A 75 6.06 7.91 4.63
CA ILE A 75 5.04 6.87 4.49
C ILE A 75 3.94 7.38 3.55
N LEU A 76 3.67 6.61 2.51
CA LEU A 76 2.66 6.92 1.52
C LEU A 76 1.49 5.96 1.62
N PRO A 77 0.26 6.46 1.74
CA PRO A 77 -0.91 5.65 1.46
C PRO A 77 -1.02 5.41 -0.05
N VAL A 78 -1.42 4.19 -0.42
CA VAL A 78 -1.77 3.83 -1.79
C VAL A 78 -3.11 3.11 -1.78
N LEU A 79 -3.97 3.48 -2.72
CA LEU A 79 -5.25 2.82 -2.95
C LEU A 79 -5.00 1.53 -3.74
N ILE A 80 -5.55 0.41 -3.27
CA ILE A 80 -5.48 -0.89 -3.95
C ILE A 80 -6.86 -1.30 -4.49
N SER A 81 -6.87 -2.18 -5.48
CA SER A 81 -8.10 -2.69 -6.08
C SER A 81 -8.89 -3.57 -5.09
N LYS A 82 -10.20 -3.69 -5.32
CA LYS A 82 -11.11 -4.50 -4.47
C LYS A 82 -10.80 -5.99 -4.46
N ASP A 83 -10.14 -6.49 -5.50
CA ASP A 83 -9.65 -7.87 -5.61
C ASP A 83 -8.23 -8.03 -5.06
N HIS A 84 -7.62 -6.93 -4.58
CA HIS A 84 -6.30 -6.88 -3.96
C HIS A 84 -5.18 -7.38 -4.87
N THR A 85 -5.30 -7.13 -6.18
CA THR A 85 -4.31 -7.58 -7.18
C THR A 85 -3.46 -6.45 -7.75
N GLU A 86 -3.90 -5.20 -7.63
CA GLU A 86 -3.21 -4.04 -8.20
C GLU A 86 -3.28 -2.80 -7.31
N MET A 87 -2.29 -1.93 -7.51
CA MET A 87 -2.31 -0.56 -7.02
C MET A 87 -3.07 0.33 -8.00
N VAL A 88 -4.08 1.02 -7.50
CA VAL A 88 -4.97 1.92 -8.26
C VAL A 88 -4.40 3.33 -8.32
N LYS A 89 -4.02 3.92 -7.16
CA LYS A 89 -3.60 5.32 -7.09
C LYS A 89 -2.68 5.60 -5.91
N MET A 90 -1.70 6.50 -6.11
CA MET A 90 -0.93 7.09 -5.00
C MET A 90 -1.73 8.19 -4.34
N ILE A 91 -1.76 8.17 -3.02
CA ILE A 91 -2.27 9.28 -2.22
C ILE A 91 -1.04 10.08 -1.77
N PRO A 92 -1.10 11.43 -1.72
CA PRO A 92 0.03 12.23 -1.24
C PRO A 92 0.60 11.67 0.07
N GLY A 93 1.92 11.51 0.16
CA GLY A 93 2.55 11.10 1.40
C GLY A 93 2.66 12.27 2.38
N LEU A 94 2.81 11.95 3.66
CA LEU A 94 3.25 12.90 4.68
C LEU A 94 4.76 12.81 4.83
N ASP A 95 5.44 13.96 4.94
CA ASP A 95 6.88 13.99 5.18
C ASP A 95 7.15 13.48 6.60
N PHE A 96 7.77 12.31 6.65
CA PHE A 96 8.10 11.66 7.91
C PHE A 96 9.36 12.24 8.52
N GLN A 97 10.31 12.70 7.71
CA GLN A 97 11.56 13.25 8.21
C GLN A 97 11.32 14.57 8.93
N GLU A 98 10.54 15.47 8.32
CA GLU A 98 10.18 16.76 8.91
C GLU A 98 9.50 16.59 10.28
N PHE A 99 8.47 15.73 10.36
CA PHE A 99 7.74 15.49 11.61
C PHE A 99 8.60 14.83 12.71
N ARG A 100 9.64 14.07 12.33
CA ARG A 100 10.58 13.47 13.30
C ARG A 100 11.56 14.50 13.88
N GLU A 101 12.08 15.36 13.02
CA GLU A 101 13.18 16.27 13.34
C GLU A 101 12.67 17.48 14.14
N GLU A 102 11.50 17.99 13.79
CA GLU A 102 10.82 19.02 14.55
C GLU A 102 10.16 18.37 15.78
N LYS A 103 10.40 18.88 16.99
CA LYS A 103 9.94 18.20 18.22
C LYS A 103 8.92 18.95 19.07
N GLU A 104 8.72 20.26 18.88
CA GLU A 104 7.81 21.04 19.74
C GLU A 104 6.78 21.88 18.98
N GLU A 105 7.16 22.55 17.89
CA GLU A 105 6.24 23.47 17.20
C GLU A 105 5.13 22.78 16.40
N THR A 106 5.36 21.56 15.90
CA THR A 106 4.39 20.78 15.11
C THR A 106 3.36 20.02 15.95
N GLY A 107 3.49 20.03 17.27
CA GLY A 107 2.59 19.32 18.18
C GLY A 107 2.74 17.79 18.16
N PRO A 108 1.82 17.05 18.80
CA PRO A 108 1.94 15.60 18.97
C PRO A 108 1.56 14.79 17.72
N ILE A 109 0.97 15.43 16.71
CA ILE A 109 0.37 14.79 15.53
C ILE A 109 0.49 15.64 14.25
N THR A 110 0.47 15.01 13.08
CA THR A 110 0.34 15.70 11.77
C THR A 110 -0.47 14.86 10.79
N TRP A 111 -1.62 15.37 10.33
CA TRP A 111 -2.59 14.59 9.56
C TRP A 111 -3.02 15.31 8.28
N ARG A 112 -3.57 14.54 7.34
CA ARG A 112 -4.17 15.02 6.09
C ARG A 112 -5.53 14.37 5.87
N VAL A 113 -6.38 15.11 5.16
CA VAL A 113 -7.68 14.64 4.70
C VAL A 113 -7.67 14.69 3.17
N GLU A 114 -7.94 13.57 2.54
CA GLU A 114 -8.03 13.45 1.09
C GLU A 114 -9.41 12.90 0.72
N ASN A 115 -10.20 13.70 0.01
CA ASN A 115 -11.54 13.33 -0.44
C ASN A 115 -11.49 13.05 -1.93
N ASN A 116 -12.37 12.18 -2.41
CA ASN A 116 -12.50 11.86 -3.83
C ASN A 116 -11.15 11.45 -4.47
N VAL A 117 -10.31 10.71 -3.71
CA VAL A 117 -9.06 10.14 -4.25
C VAL A 117 -9.40 9.26 -5.44
N GLN A 118 -10.45 8.45 -5.28
CA GLN A 118 -11.21 7.79 -6.32
C GLN A 118 -12.70 7.98 -5.99
N LYS A 119 -13.58 7.67 -6.95
CA LYS A 119 -15.02 7.61 -6.68
C LYS A 119 -15.29 6.77 -5.43
N ASP A 120 -16.07 7.34 -4.51
CA ASP A 120 -16.47 6.72 -3.24
C ASP A 120 -15.27 6.31 -2.38
N PHE A 121 -14.20 7.13 -2.36
CA PHE A 121 -13.04 6.91 -1.50
C PHE A 121 -12.46 8.23 -0.96
N SER A 122 -12.52 8.36 0.36
CA SER A 122 -11.88 9.41 1.15
C SER A 122 -11.03 8.76 2.26
N ILE A 123 -9.99 9.47 2.70
CA ILE A 123 -9.08 9.00 3.73
C ILE A 123 -8.60 10.16 4.61
N ILE A 124 -8.62 9.94 5.92
CA ILE A 124 -7.82 10.71 6.87
C ILE A 124 -6.64 9.83 7.25
N TYR A 125 -5.43 10.36 7.21
CA TYR A 125 -4.23 9.64 7.63
C TYR A 125 -3.20 10.60 8.21
N GLY A 126 -2.32 10.07 9.05
CA GLY A 126 -1.42 10.92 9.80
C GLY A 126 -0.42 10.18 10.65
N PHE A 127 0.51 10.95 11.19
CA PHE A 127 1.50 10.48 12.16
C PHE A 127 1.19 10.98 13.56
N ALA A 128 1.60 10.18 14.54
CA ALA A 128 1.53 10.54 15.94
C ALA A 128 2.82 10.14 16.65
N ARG A 129 3.32 11.03 17.52
CA ARG A 129 4.46 10.76 18.40
C ARG A 129 4.05 9.77 19.49
N ASP A 130 5.03 9.19 20.17
CA ASP A 130 4.74 8.17 21.18
C ASP A 130 3.87 8.68 22.35
N ASN A 131 3.88 9.97 22.66
CA ASN A 131 3.02 10.51 23.72
C ASN A 131 1.51 10.48 23.35
N ALA A 132 1.15 10.41 22.07
CA ALA A 132 -0.22 10.26 21.60
C ALA A 132 -0.64 8.78 21.62
N LYS A 133 -1.43 8.39 22.62
CA LYS A 133 -1.83 6.99 22.82
C LYS A 133 -3.17 6.65 22.17
N THR A 134 -4.12 7.59 22.23
CA THR A 134 -5.44 7.48 21.62
C THR A 134 -5.78 8.75 20.85
N ILE A 135 -6.42 8.56 19.70
CA ILE A 135 -6.89 9.61 18.83
C ILE A 135 -8.37 9.37 18.57
N ILE A 136 -9.16 10.43 18.66
CA ILE A 136 -10.57 10.47 18.26
C ILE A 136 -10.72 11.52 17.16
N ILE A 137 -11.38 11.16 16.07
CA ILE A 137 -11.75 12.10 15.00
C ILE A 137 -13.19 12.55 15.29
N ASN A 138 -13.32 13.71 15.93
CA ASN A 138 -14.59 14.28 16.38
C ASN A 138 -15.50 14.59 15.19
N SER A 139 -14.93 15.16 14.12
CA SER A 139 -15.66 15.54 12.89
C SER A 139 -16.33 14.37 12.18
N GLU A 140 -15.87 13.14 12.41
CA GLU A 140 -16.35 11.94 11.74
C GLU A 140 -17.22 11.08 12.68
N GLY A 141 -17.88 11.70 13.66
CA GLY A 141 -18.76 11.00 14.59
C GLY A 141 -18.02 10.31 15.75
N ASN A 142 -16.92 10.93 16.22
CA ASN A 142 -16.11 10.44 17.34
C ASN A 142 -15.50 9.04 17.11
N ILE A 143 -15.02 8.80 15.89
CA ILE A 143 -14.41 7.52 15.54
C ILE A 143 -12.95 7.44 16.01
N GLN A 144 -12.53 6.25 16.39
CA GLN A 144 -11.12 5.95 16.63
C GLN A 144 -10.50 5.39 15.34
N PRO A 145 -9.46 6.03 14.76
CA PRO A 145 -8.84 5.53 13.54
C PRO A 145 -8.07 4.23 13.79
N ASN A 146 -7.87 3.49 12.71
CA ASN A 146 -6.93 2.37 12.69
C ASN A 146 -5.52 2.90 12.93
N LYS A 147 -4.67 2.08 13.53
CA LYS A 147 -3.26 2.42 13.73
C LYS A 147 -2.34 1.25 13.53
N PHE A 148 -1.14 1.55 13.08
CA PHE A 148 -0.04 0.59 13.09
C PHE A 148 1.25 1.27 13.51
N PHE A 149 2.14 0.45 14.05
CA PHE A 149 3.44 0.89 14.52
C PHE A 149 4.46 0.80 13.39
N VAL A 150 5.22 1.88 13.17
CA VAL A 150 6.38 1.85 12.29
C VAL A 150 7.62 1.75 13.17
N ARG A 151 8.22 0.55 13.19
CA ARG A 151 9.54 0.37 13.81
C ARG A 151 10.56 1.08 12.93
N ASP A 152 11.20 2.09 13.51
CA ASP A 152 12.30 2.75 12.86
C ASP A 152 13.58 1.92 13.09
N ASP A 153 14.07 1.26 12.05
CA ASP A 153 15.34 0.53 12.10
C ASP A 153 16.54 1.51 12.13
N LEU A 154 16.29 2.82 11.92
CA LEU A 154 17.25 3.92 12.15
C LEU A 154 17.21 4.44 13.59
N ALA A 155 16.35 3.87 14.45
CA ALA A 155 16.32 4.09 15.89
C ALA A 155 17.55 3.53 16.59
N GLY A 156 18.64 4.30 16.55
CA GLY A 156 19.87 4.00 17.25
C GLY A 156 21.14 4.00 16.39
N MET A 157 21.05 4.31 15.10
CA MET A 157 22.25 4.48 14.27
C MET A 157 22.65 5.96 14.22
N SER A 158 23.62 6.32 15.07
CA SER A 158 24.33 7.60 15.19
C SER A 158 23.72 8.66 16.13
N GLY A 159 24.19 8.66 17.40
CA GLY A 159 24.61 9.83 18.19
C GLY A 159 23.67 11.03 18.44
N GLY A 160 22.47 11.08 17.86
CA GLY A 160 21.50 12.16 18.02
C GLY A 160 20.32 11.77 18.90
N SER A 161 19.63 12.75 19.49
CA SER A 161 18.48 12.57 20.39
C SER A 161 17.20 12.02 19.72
N GLY A 162 17.25 11.60 18.47
CA GLY A 162 16.08 11.21 17.69
C GLY A 162 15.91 9.71 17.68
N THR A 163 14.80 9.19 18.23
CA THR A 163 13.96 8.14 17.65
C THR A 163 12.88 7.71 18.65
N ALA A 164 11.77 8.44 18.66
CA ALA A 164 10.57 7.97 19.32
C ALA A 164 9.80 7.05 18.37
N ALA A 165 9.16 6.02 18.95
CA ALA A 165 8.15 5.22 18.31
C ALA A 165 7.14 6.10 17.54
N LEU A 166 6.94 5.84 16.25
CA LEU A 166 5.95 6.54 15.44
C LEU A 166 4.76 5.64 15.15
N TRP A 167 3.57 6.18 15.39
CA TRP A 167 2.32 5.54 15.03
C TRP A 167 1.76 6.21 13.78
N VAL A 168 1.39 5.39 12.79
CA VAL A 168 0.58 5.83 11.67
C VAL A 168 -0.87 5.56 12.03
N TRP A 169 -1.71 6.57 11.85
CA TRP A 169 -3.14 6.51 12.08
C TRP A 169 -3.88 6.78 10.79
N TYR A 170 -4.98 6.09 10.54
CA TYR A 170 -5.79 6.30 9.34
C TYR A 170 -7.24 5.82 9.50
N VAL A 171 -8.12 6.39 8.70
CA VAL A 171 -9.48 5.91 8.46
C VAL A 171 -9.86 6.16 7.01
N THR A 172 -10.65 5.26 6.43
CA THR A 172 -11.23 5.43 5.10
C THR A 172 -12.75 5.54 5.18
N SER A 173 -13.36 6.20 4.20
CA SER A 173 -14.81 6.33 4.05
C SER A 173 -15.17 6.36 2.57
N LYS A 174 -16.42 5.98 2.28
CA LYS A 174 -16.99 6.18 0.95
C LYS A 174 -17.48 7.61 0.73
N ASP A 175 -17.84 8.28 1.83
CA ASP A 175 -18.32 9.65 1.81
C ASP A 175 -17.17 10.64 1.92
N GLU A 176 -17.42 11.91 1.62
CA GLU A 176 -16.45 12.97 1.88
C GLU A 176 -16.25 13.16 3.39
N MET A 177 -14.99 13.31 3.79
CA MET A 177 -14.60 13.61 5.17
C MET A 177 -14.42 15.12 5.37
N PHE A 178 -14.66 15.61 6.58
CA PHE A 178 -14.56 17.02 6.92
C PHE A 178 -13.12 17.55 6.86
N LYS A 179 -12.95 18.78 6.35
CA LYS A 179 -11.67 19.48 6.26
C LYS A 179 -11.74 20.86 6.96
N PRO A 180 -10.81 21.20 7.87
CA PRO A 180 -9.81 20.30 8.47
C PRO A 180 -10.50 19.24 9.35
N ALA A 181 -9.82 18.12 9.60
CA ALA A 181 -10.31 17.15 10.58
C ALA A 181 -10.30 17.78 11.99
N ASP A 182 -11.39 17.58 12.74
CA ASP A 182 -11.47 17.94 14.16
C ASP A 182 -11.14 16.72 15.00
N VAL A 183 -10.16 16.86 15.91
CA VAL A 183 -9.44 15.73 16.47
C VAL A 183 -9.11 15.95 17.94
N THR A 184 -9.22 14.90 18.73
CA THR A 184 -8.80 14.89 20.14
C THR A 184 -7.75 13.83 20.35
N VAL A 185 -6.63 14.20 20.98
CA VAL A 185 -5.52 13.30 21.27
C VAL A 185 -5.38 13.13 22.77
N TYR A 186 -5.30 11.88 23.21
CA TYR A 186 -5.13 11.51 24.60
C TYR A 186 -3.74 10.94 24.87
N GLY A 187 -3.17 11.35 26.00
CA GLY A 187 -1.92 10.83 26.55
C GLY A 187 -2.06 9.47 27.20
N ALA A 188 -0.97 8.97 27.76
CA ALA A 188 -0.93 7.66 28.44
C ALA A 188 -1.74 7.61 29.74
N ASP A 189 -1.95 8.77 30.36
CA ASP A 189 -2.78 8.96 31.56
C ASP A 189 -4.26 9.20 31.23
N GLY A 190 -4.62 9.21 29.94
CA GLY A 190 -5.98 9.46 29.49
C GLY A 190 -6.40 10.93 29.50
N HIS A 191 -5.48 11.87 29.77
CA HIS A 191 -5.77 13.30 29.63
C HIS A 191 -5.60 13.77 28.18
N ILE A 192 -6.34 14.81 27.80
CA ILE A 192 -6.21 15.44 26.49
C ILE A 192 -4.87 16.16 26.42
N ILE A 193 -4.08 15.85 25.39
CA ILE A 193 -2.78 16.49 25.11
C ILE A 193 -2.81 17.35 23.85
N TYR A 194 -3.86 17.24 23.04
CA TYR A 194 -4.09 18.08 21.86
C TYR A 194 -5.56 18.05 21.42
N GLY A 195 -6.05 19.18 20.92
CA GLY A 195 -7.43 19.34 20.49
C GLY A 195 -8.42 19.42 21.66
N GLY A 196 -9.67 19.04 21.42
CA GLY A 196 -10.69 18.93 22.48
C GLY A 196 -11.44 20.21 22.86
N SER A 197 -11.44 21.26 22.02
CA SER A 197 -12.25 22.45 22.31
C SER A 197 -13.67 22.35 21.72
N LYS A 198 -14.59 21.76 22.49
CA LYS A 198 -15.86 22.40 22.81
C LYS A 198 -16.13 22.15 24.29
N GLU A 199 -16.00 23.21 25.09
CA GLU A 199 -16.66 23.29 26.38
C GLU A 199 -18.15 22.94 26.16
N GLU A 200 -18.65 21.93 26.88
CA GLU A 200 -20.08 21.83 27.21
C GLU A 200 -20.31 22.50 28.57
#